data_AF-B1TGK9-F1
#
_entry.id   AF-B1TGK9-F1
#
_cell.length_a   1.000
_cell.length_b   1.000
_cell.length_c   1.000
_cell.angle_alpha   90.00
_cell.angle_beta   90.00
_cell.angle_gamma   90.00
#
_symmetry.space_group_name_H-M   'P 1'
#
loop_
_entity.id
_entity.type
_entity.pdbx_description
1 polymer ?
#
loop_
_entity_poly.entity_id
_entity_poly.type
_entity_poly.pdbx_seq_one_letter_code
_entity_poly.pdbx_strand_id
1 'polypeptide(L)'
;MPLTNTQLLWYDSNVLRLTQQKRTEYHEQVERLIKELRKHAENRSELTVTKVVKAGSFAKYTILRKTNDDPVDVDVVFYITGEDVDHKTFAELSETIYQLLIKIYPTKKVEDFEIQRRAATVTFVGSGLAVDIVPVLEDATRADFGWQFDIQDGSKSLTCTRWAQSNNEPLRAK
;
A
#
# COMPACT_ATOMS: atom_id res chain seq x y z
N MET A 1 6.54 -2.14 -39.92
CA MET A 1 5.39 -3.08 -39.98
C MET A 1 4.50 -2.80 -38.78
N PRO A 2 3.22 -2.44 -38.95
CA PRO A 2 2.37 -2.12 -37.81
C PRO A 2 1.97 -3.38 -37.03
N LEU A 3 1.85 -3.25 -35.71
CA LEU A 3 1.33 -4.31 -34.85
C LEU A 3 -0.18 -4.43 -35.02
N THR A 4 -0.70 -5.65 -34.97
CA THR A 4 -2.15 -5.92 -34.98
C THR A 4 -2.73 -5.87 -33.56
N ASN A 5 -4.04 -5.64 -33.45
CA ASN A 5 -4.74 -5.66 -32.16
C ASN A 5 -4.55 -6.99 -31.41
N THR A 6 -4.50 -8.12 -32.14
CA THR A 6 -4.25 -9.44 -31.54
C THR A 6 -2.86 -9.51 -30.91
N GLN A 7 -1.83 -8.97 -31.56
CA GLN A 7 -0.48 -8.93 -31.03
C GLN A 7 -0.39 -8.03 -29.79
N LEU A 8 -1.09 -6.89 -29.80
CA LEU A 8 -1.15 -5.98 -28.65
C LEU A 8 -1.87 -6.61 -27.45
N LEU A 9 -3.02 -7.26 -27.66
CA LEU A 9 -3.76 -7.96 -26.61
C LEU A 9 -2.96 -9.11 -26.02
N TRP A 10 -2.26 -9.87 -26.88
CA TRP A 10 -1.39 -10.93 -26.42
C TRP A 10 -0.26 -10.39 -25.53
N TYR A 11 0.39 -9.30 -25.95
CA TYR A 11 1.46 -8.66 -25.18
C TYR A 11 0.95 -8.12 -23.84
N ASP A 12 -0.20 -7.46 -23.82
CA ASP A 12 -0.85 -6.96 -22.59
C ASP A 12 -1.11 -8.09 -21.58
N SER A 13 -1.72 -9.19 -22.02
CA SER A 13 -2.11 -10.29 -21.11
C SER A 13 -0.96 -11.21 -20.73
N ASN A 14 0.02 -11.42 -21.62
CA ASN A 14 1.05 -12.46 -21.45
C ASN A 14 2.43 -11.92 -21.08
N VAL A 15 2.68 -10.62 -21.29
CA VAL A 15 3.97 -9.99 -21.02
C VAL A 15 3.84 -8.86 -20.01
N LEU A 16 2.91 -7.92 -20.20
CA LEU A 16 2.79 -6.74 -19.35
C LEU A 16 2.17 -7.03 -17.99
N ARG A 17 1.01 -7.68 -17.95
CA ARG A 17 0.24 -7.85 -16.70
C ARG A 17 0.72 -9.05 -15.89
N LEU A 18 0.57 -8.96 -14.57
CA LEU A 18 0.70 -10.12 -13.70
C LEU A 18 -0.31 -11.21 -14.05
N THR A 19 0.12 -12.46 -13.95
CA THR A 19 -0.78 -13.61 -14.04
C THR A 19 -1.73 -13.63 -12.86
N GLN A 20 -2.90 -14.27 -13.02
CA GLN A 20 -3.87 -14.41 -11.93
C GLN A 20 -3.25 -15.06 -10.69
N GLN A 21 -2.46 -16.12 -10.87
CA GLN A 21 -1.78 -16.81 -9.79
C GLN A 21 -0.87 -15.85 -9.00
N LYS A 22 -0.03 -15.06 -9.69
CA LYS A 22 0.89 -14.14 -9.02
C LYS A 22 0.16 -13.03 -8.27
N ARG A 23 -0.97 -12.56 -8.80
CA ARG A 23 -1.84 -11.61 -8.09
C ARG A 23 -2.39 -12.20 -6.80
N THR A 24 -2.85 -13.45 -6.82
CA THR A 24 -3.32 -14.14 -5.61
C THR A 24 -2.20 -14.27 -4.58
N GLU A 25 -1.00 -14.68 -4.98
CA GLU A 25 0.17 -14.76 -4.08
C GLU A 25 0.50 -13.41 -3.43
N TYR A 26 0.51 -12.33 -4.21
CA TYR A 26 0.75 -10.99 -3.67
C TYR A 26 -0.37 -10.51 -2.77
N HIS A 27 -1.64 -10.85 -3.07
CA HIS A 27 -2.75 -10.55 -2.17
C HIS A 27 -2.58 -11.22 -0.83
N GLU A 28 -2.25 -12.52 -0.79
CA GLU A 28 -2.03 -13.23 0.47
C GLU A 28 -0.85 -12.64 1.25
N GLN A 29 0.24 -12.28 0.57
CA GLN A 29 1.40 -11.66 1.20
C GLN A 29 1.05 -10.31 1.83
N VAL A 30 0.32 -9.46 1.12
CA VAL A 30 -0.13 -8.15 1.60
C VAL A 30 -1.14 -8.29 2.75
N GLU A 31 -2.07 -9.24 2.69
CA GLU A 31 -3.01 -9.50 3.79
C GLU A 31 -2.30 -9.95 5.07
N ARG A 32 -1.26 -10.79 4.95
CA ARG A 32 -0.42 -11.19 6.11
C ARG A 32 0.30 -9.98 6.72
N LEU A 33 0.87 -9.10 5.89
CA LEU A 33 1.49 -7.86 6.33
C LEU A 33 0.50 -6.96 7.07
N ILE A 34 -0.68 -6.72 6.49
CA ILE A 34 -1.74 -5.89 7.09
C ILE A 34 -2.17 -6.46 8.44
N LYS A 35 -2.35 -7.79 8.53
CA LYS A 35 -2.74 -8.46 9.77
C LYS A 35 -1.70 -8.28 10.88
N GLU A 36 -0.41 -8.45 10.57
CA GLU A 36 0.65 -8.26 11.56
C GLU A 36 0.80 -6.79 11.96
N LEU A 37 0.70 -5.85 11.03
CA LEU A 37 0.73 -4.41 11.32
C LEU A 37 -0.41 -4.00 12.26
N ARG A 38 -1.65 -4.43 11.98
CA ARG A 38 -2.81 -4.15 12.84
C ARG A 38 -2.62 -4.68 14.26
N LYS A 39 -2.18 -5.94 14.38
CA LYS A 39 -1.91 -6.57 15.67
C LYS A 39 -0.88 -5.77 16.49
N HIS A 40 0.14 -5.20 15.86
CA HIS A 40 1.15 -4.43 16.57
C HIS A 40 0.73 -2.97 16.83
N ALA A 41 -0.09 -2.38 15.95
CA ALA A 41 -0.63 -1.04 16.11
C ALA A 41 -1.65 -0.96 17.27
N GLU A 42 -2.58 -1.91 17.37
CA GLU A 42 -3.59 -1.97 18.45
C GLU A 42 -2.99 -2.10 19.86
N ASN A 43 -1.74 -2.56 19.96
CA ASN A 43 -1.03 -2.69 21.23
C ASN A 43 -0.36 -1.38 21.70
N ARG A 44 -0.49 -0.27 20.93
CA ARG A 44 -0.01 1.06 21.31
C ARG A 44 -1.19 2.02 21.42
N SER A 45 -1.35 2.67 22.58
CA SER A 45 -2.44 3.61 22.86
C SER A 45 -2.39 4.92 22.05
N GLU A 46 -1.30 5.16 21.32
CA GLU A 46 -1.00 6.43 20.67
C GLU A 46 -1.55 6.54 19.23
N LEU A 47 -1.85 5.42 18.57
CA LEU A 47 -2.27 5.39 17.17
C LEU A 47 -3.36 4.33 16.94
N THR A 48 -4.56 4.78 16.58
CA THR A 48 -5.66 3.86 16.23
C THR A 48 -5.78 3.76 14.72
N VAL A 49 -5.52 2.56 14.18
CA VAL A 49 -5.78 2.26 12.77
C VAL A 49 -7.26 1.92 12.61
N THR A 50 -8.05 2.84 12.07
CA THR A 50 -9.50 2.63 11.90
C THR A 50 -9.79 1.75 10.69
N LYS A 51 -8.99 1.89 9.62
CA LYS A 51 -9.27 1.26 8.34
C LYS A 51 -8.00 1.06 7.53
N VAL A 52 -7.94 -0.05 6.81
CA VAL A 52 -6.84 -0.35 5.89
C VAL A 52 -7.42 -0.66 4.52
N VAL A 53 -6.83 -0.07 3.49
CA VAL A 53 -7.32 -0.11 2.13
C VAL A 53 -6.18 -0.41 1.17
N LYS A 54 -6.28 -1.51 0.42
CA LYS A 54 -5.39 -1.78 -0.72
C LYS A 54 -5.73 -0.78 -1.81
N ALA A 55 -4.81 0.07 -2.21
CA ALA A 55 -5.04 1.15 -3.15
C ALA A 55 -4.26 0.92 -4.47
N GLY A 56 -4.19 1.96 -5.30
CA GLY A 56 -3.32 1.99 -6.46
C GLY A 56 -3.68 1.03 -7.59
N SER A 57 -2.64 0.67 -8.34
CA SER A 57 -2.67 -0.29 -9.44
C SER A 57 -3.15 -1.68 -8.98
N PHE A 58 -2.88 -2.03 -7.72
CA PHE A 58 -3.28 -3.30 -7.13
C PHE A 58 -4.79 -3.45 -7.03
N ALA A 59 -5.46 -2.45 -6.45
CA ALA A 59 -6.91 -2.42 -6.33
C ALA A 59 -7.62 -2.40 -7.69
N LYS A 60 -6.98 -1.78 -8.69
CA LYS A 60 -7.52 -1.61 -10.05
C LYS A 60 -7.25 -2.79 -10.98
N TYR A 61 -6.56 -3.83 -10.51
CA TYR A 61 -6.14 -4.99 -11.31
C TYR A 61 -5.24 -4.62 -12.51
N THR A 62 -4.53 -3.49 -12.44
CA THR A 62 -3.65 -2.97 -13.50
C THR A 62 -2.17 -3.08 -13.16
N ILE A 63 -1.78 -3.90 -12.17
CA ILE A 63 -0.36 -4.14 -11.88
C ILE A 63 0.37 -4.79 -13.05
N LEU A 64 1.55 -4.26 -13.32
CA LEU A 64 2.49 -4.77 -14.30
C LEU A 64 3.48 -5.76 -13.68
N ARG A 65 4.10 -6.60 -14.51
CA ARG A 65 5.19 -7.47 -14.07
C ARG A 65 6.41 -6.62 -13.72
N LYS A 66 7.20 -7.10 -12.76
CA LYS A 66 8.51 -6.53 -12.47
C LYS A 66 9.36 -6.47 -13.75
N THR A 67 10.08 -5.38 -13.91
CA THR A 67 11.16 -5.26 -14.91
C THR A 67 12.50 -5.36 -14.17
N ASN A 68 13.62 -5.14 -14.87
CA ASN A 68 14.92 -5.05 -14.21
C ASN A 68 15.06 -3.73 -13.43
N ASP A 69 14.30 -2.71 -13.82
CA ASP A 69 14.41 -1.36 -13.29
C ASP A 69 13.31 -1.08 -12.24
N ASP A 70 12.14 -1.71 -12.39
CA ASP A 70 10.96 -1.43 -11.56
C ASP A 70 10.47 -2.70 -10.82
N PRO A 71 10.40 -2.68 -9.47
CA PRO A 71 9.75 -3.72 -8.69
C PRO A 71 8.23 -3.68 -8.89
N VAL A 72 7.53 -4.75 -8.46
CA VAL A 72 6.07 -4.66 -8.35
C VAL A 72 5.73 -3.90 -7.09
N ASP A 73 5.00 -2.80 -7.23
CA ASP A 73 4.55 -1.92 -6.16
C ASP A 73 3.09 -2.21 -5.76
N VAL A 74 2.82 -2.20 -4.46
CA VAL A 74 1.47 -2.26 -3.91
C VAL A 74 1.28 -1.17 -2.88
N ASP A 75 0.32 -0.28 -3.16
CA ASP A 75 -0.11 0.73 -2.20
C ASP A 75 -1.08 0.14 -1.17
N VAL A 76 -0.78 0.36 0.10
CA VAL A 76 -1.70 0.07 1.20
C VAL A 76 -1.88 1.33 2.04
N VAL A 77 -3.10 1.84 2.04
CA VAL A 77 -3.47 3.04 2.79
C VAL A 77 -3.96 2.65 4.18
N PHE A 78 -3.36 3.23 5.21
CA PHE A 78 -3.75 3.10 6.61
C PHE A 78 -4.42 4.38 7.05
N TYR A 79 -5.72 4.30 7.32
CA TYR A 79 -6.51 5.36 7.94
C TYR A 79 -6.27 5.34 9.44
N ILE A 80 -5.90 6.49 9.97
CA ILE A 80 -5.44 6.66 11.34
C ILE A 80 -6.22 7.81 11.99
N THR A 81 -6.59 7.60 13.24
CA THR A 81 -7.21 8.60 14.12
C THR A 81 -6.44 8.71 15.44
N GLY A 82 -6.48 9.90 16.06
CA GLY A 82 -5.80 10.23 17.32
C GLY A 82 -6.06 11.69 17.70
N GLU A 83 -5.90 12.04 18.98
CA GLU A 83 -6.33 13.35 19.51
C GLU A 83 -5.48 14.55 19.06
N ASP A 84 -4.29 14.34 18.47
CA ASP A 84 -3.36 15.46 18.21
C ASP A 84 -2.52 15.27 16.93
N VAL A 85 -3.16 14.84 15.84
CA VAL A 85 -2.44 14.50 14.61
C VAL A 85 -2.32 15.72 13.69
N ASP A 86 -1.42 16.64 14.05
CA ASP A 86 -0.94 17.73 13.21
C ASP A 86 0.35 17.33 12.44
N HIS A 87 1.01 18.27 11.77
CA HIS A 87 2.13 17.97 10.86
C HIS A 87 3.32 17.27 11.56
N LYS A 88 3.64 17.67 12.80
CA LYS A 88 4.73 17.04 13.57
C LYS A 88 4.44 15.57 13.85
N THR A 89 3.20 15.27 14.19
CA THR A 89 2.72 13.91 14.47
C THR A 89 2.80 13.01 13.24
N PHE A 90 2.81 13.55 12.01
CA PHE A 90 2.88 12.71 10.80
C PHE A 90 4.29 12.18 10.49
N ALA A 91 5.33 12.98 10.71
CA ALA A 91 6.70 12.49 10.58
C ALA A 91 6.97 11.39 11.63
N GLU A 92 6.50 11.61 12.85
CA GLU A 92 6.53 10.63 13.94
C GLU A 92 5.70 9.37 13.62
N LEU A 93 4.58 9.53 12.92
CA LEU A 93 3.75 8.41 12.48
C LEU A 93 4.45 7.57 11.40
N SER A 94 5.09 8.20 10.43
CA SER A 94 5.84 7.49 9.38
C SER A 94 7.02 6.73 9.98
N GLU A 95 7.74 7.35 10.91
CA GLU A 95 8.78 6.70 11.70
C GLU A 95 8.21 5.55 12.54
N THR A 96 7.03 5.73 13.15
CA THR A 96 6.39 4.67 13.95
C THR A 96 6.04 3.47 13.09
N ILE A 97 5.48 3.69 11.89
CA ILE A 97 5.21 2.60 10.93
C ILE A 97 6.51 1.91 10.52
N TYR A 98 7.57 2.67 10.25
CA TYR A 98 8.89 2.12 9.94
C TYR A 98 9.44 1.23 11.05
N GLN A 99 9.41 1.70 12.30
CA GLN A 99 9.83 0.92 13.48
C GLN A 99 8.96 -0.33 13.70
N LEU A 100 7.66 -0.23 13.44
CA LEU A 100 6.75 -1.38 13.48
C LEU A 100 7.11 -2.42 12.41
N LEU A 101 7.43 -1.99 11.18
CA LEU A 101 7.85 -2.86 10.09
C LEU A 101 9.14 -3.63 10.43
N ILE A 102 10.14 -2.96 10.99
CA ILE A 102 11.38 -3.61 11.47
C ILE A 102 11.06 -4.65 12.54
N LYS A 103 10.18 -4.32 13.49
CA LYS A 103 9.80 -5.23 14.58
C LYS A 103 9.04 -6.46 14.08
N ILE A 104 8.19 -6.32 13.07
CA ILE A 104 7.42 -7.43 12.49
C ILE A 104 8.34 -8.37 11.71
N TYR A 105 9.40 -7.84 11.09
CA TYR A 105 10.35 -8.62 10.30
C TYR A 105 11.80 -8.44 10.80
N PRO A 106 12.13 -8.95 12.00
CA PRO A 106 13.45 -8.74 12.61
C PRO A 106 14.59 -9.44 11.86
N THR A 107 14.26 -10.41 11.00
CA THR A 107 15.23 -11.15 10.17
C THR A 107 15.47 -10.49 8.82
N LYS A 108 14.72 -9.44 8.47
CA LYS A 108 14.94 -8.66 7.24
C LYS A 108 16.07 -7.67 7.44
N LYS A 109 16.69 -7.35 6.31
CA LYS A 109 17.72 -6.32 6.20
C LYS A 109 17.11 -4.95 6.41
N VAL A 110 17.82 -4.05 7.08
CA VAL A 110 17.33 -2.68 7.31
C VAL A 110 17.16 -1.94 5.98
N GLU A 111 17.99 -2.29 4.99
CA GLU A 111 17.95 -1.78 3.62
C GLU A 111 16.70 -2.22 2.84
N ASP A 112 15.96 -3.23 3.33
CA ASP A 112 14.65 -3.60 2.76
C ASP A 112 13.55 -2.61 3.18
N PHE A 113 13.82 -1.66 4.09
CA PHE A 113 12.84 -0.67 4.57
C PHE A 113 13.28 0.74 4.22
N GLU A 114 12.35 1.54 3.73
CA GLU A 114 12.61 2.93 3.33
C GLU A 114 11.49 3.85 3.79
N ILE A 115 11.84 5.03 4.30
CA ILE A 115 10.87 6.11 4.53
C ILE A 115 10.87 6.97 3.27
N GLN A 116 9.81 6.86 2.49
CA GLN A 116 9.55 7.72 1.34
C GLN A 116 8.87 9.02 1.78
N ARG A 117 8.76 9.96 0.84
CA ARG A 117 8.17 11.29 1.06
C ARG A 117 6.75 11.28 1.67
N ARG A 118 5.95 10.24 1.40
CA ARG A 118 4.56 10.12 1.86
C ARG A 118 4.16 8.70 2.28
N ALA A 119 5.12 7.79 2.43
CA ALA A 119 4.88 6.38 2.70
C ALA A 119 6.08 5.76 3.41
N ALA A 120 5.86 4.65 4.11
CA ALA A 120 6.93 3.76 4.53
C ALA A 120 6.88 2.50 3.65
N THR A 121 7.98 2.19 2.98
CA THR A 121 8.07 1.09 2.04
C THR A 121 8.78 -0.10 2.67
N VAL A 122 8.26 -1.30 2.42
CA VAL A 122 8.95 -2.56 2.70
C VAL A 122 9.13 -3.36 1.40
N THR A 123 10.37 -3.72 1.12
CA THR A 123 10.76 -4.51 -0.04
C THR A 123 10.91 -5.98 0.34
N PHE A 124 10.20 -6.85 -0.37
CA PHE A 124 10.30 -8.29 -0.25
C PHE A 124 11.14 -8.86 -1.38
N VAL A 125 12.47 -8.83 -1.23
CA VAL A 125 13.44 -9.31 -2.24
C VAL A 125 13.10 -10.71 -2.76
N GLY A 126 12.68 -11.63 -1.87
CA GLY A 126 12.32 -13.00 -2.26
C GLY A 126 11.11 -13.10 -3.21
N SER A 127 10.12 -12.21 -3.07
CA SER A 127 8.94 -12.21 -3.95
C SER A 127 9.01 -11.16 -5.07
N GLY A 128 9.90 -10.17 -4.95
CA GLY A 128 9.99 -9.03 -5.87
C GLY A 128 8.86 -8.01 -5.70
N LEU A 129 8.26 -7.98 -4.50
CA LEU A 129 7.14 -7.09 -4.15
C LEU A 129 7.66 -5.96 -3.24
N ALA A 130 7.40 -4.72 -3.60
CA ALA A 130 7.50 -3.56 -2.73
C ALA A 130 6.09 -3.20 -2.26
N VAL A 131 5.92 -2.96 -0.96
CA VAL A 131 4.65 -2.52 -0.39
C VAL A 131 4.84 -1.16 0.24
N ASP A 132 4.06 -0.19 -0.24
CA ASP A 132 4.06 1.18 0.23
C ASP A 132 2.92 1.36 1.23
N ILE A 133 3.28 1.54 2.51
CA ILE A 133 2.33 1.81 3.58
C ILE A 133 2.14 3.32 3.64
N VAL A 134 0.97 3.79 3.22
CA VAL A 134 0.61 5.21 3.16
C VAL A 134 -0.25 5.58 4.37
N PRO A 135 0.28 6.32 5.35
CA PRO A 135 -0.54 6.85 6.44
C PRO A 135 -1.45 7.97 5.93
N VAL A 136 -2.73 7.91 6.31
CA VAL A 136 -3.75 8.91 6.00
C VAL A 136 -4.53 9.24 7.27
N LEU A 137 -4.65 10.51 7.59
CA LEU A 137 -5.48 10.96 8.71
C LEU A 137 -6.94 10.99 8.28
N GLU A 138 -7.79 10.22 8.95
CA GLU A 138 -9.19 10.12 8.58
C GLU A 138 -9.92 11.47 8.79
N ASP A 139 -10.72 11.87 7.80
CA ASP A 139 -11.60 13.02 7.92
C ASP A 139 -12.86 12.61 8.71
N ALA A 140 -12.99 13.11 9.95
CA ALA A 140 -14.12 12.80 10.83
C ALA A 140 -15.49 13.16 10.24
N THR A 141 -15.54 14.06 9.25
CA THR A 141 -16.80 14.52 8.65
C THR A 141 -17.17 13.81 7.35
N ARG A 142 -16.21 13.14 6.72
CA ARG A 142 -16.39 12.52 5.39
C ARG A 142 -15.76 11.14 5.35
N ALA A 143 -16.60 10.12 5.37
CA ALA A 143 -16.17 8.74 5.17
C ALA A 143 -15.35 8.59 3.89
N ASP A 144 -14.27 7.80 3.98
CA ASP A 144 -13.29 7.52 2.90
C ASP A 144 -12.42 8.70 2.47
N PHE A 145 -12.56 9.87 3.09
CA PHE A 145 -11.64 10.98 2.90
C PHE A 145 -10.62 11.04 4.02
N GLY A 146 -9.45 11.56 3.69
CA GLY A 146 -8.43 11.82 4.68
C GLY A 146 -7.31 12.68 4.13
N TRP A 147 -6.42 13.06 5.02
CA TRP A 147 -5.29 13.93 4.72
C TRP A 147 -4.02 13.11 4.64
N GLN A 148 -3.37 13.15 3.48
CA GLN A 148 -2.02 12.63 3.30
C GLN A 148 -1.04 13.80 3.44
N PHE A 149 0.01 13.61 4.21
CA PHE A 149 1.01 14.64 4.44
C PHE A 149 2.30 14.31 3.70
N ASP A 150 2.97 15.39 3.38
CA ASP A 150 4.32 15.38 2.87
C ASP A 150 5.30 15.49 4.03
N ILE A 151 6.17 14.50 4.22
CA ILE A 151 7.11 14.49 5.35
C ILE A 151 8.15 15.61 5.21
N GLN A 152 8.47 16.04 3.98
CA GLN A 152 9.53 17.02 3.74
C GLN A 152 9.10 18.47 4.02
N ASP A 153 7.91 18.87 3.53
CA ASP A 153 7.45 20.26 3.60
C ASP A 153 6.19 20.47 4.46
N GLY A 154 5.54 19.38 4.86
CA GLY A 154 4.33 19.40 5.66
C GLY A 154 3.06 19.84 4.98
N SER A 155 3.10 20.01 3.67
CA SER A 155 1.89 20.18 2.88
C SER A 155 0.99 18.96 3.05
N LYS A 156 -0.31 19.23 3.16
CA LYS A 156 -1.33 18.18 3.21
C LYS A 156 -2.17 18.20 1.95
N SER A 157 -2.41 17.02 1.41
CA SER A 157 -3.29 16.80 0.27
C SER A 157 -4.51 16.02 0.74
N LEU A 158 -5.70 16.51 0.40
CA LEU A 158 -6.92 15.74 0.62
C LEU A 158 -6.93 14.57 -0.36
N THR A 159 -7.03 13.36 0.18
CA THR A 159 -7.15 12.13 -0.60
C THR A 159 -8.47 11.43 -0.31
N CYS A 160 -8.88 10.57 -1.24
CA CYS A 160 -10.09 9.77 -1.12
C CYS A 160 -9.82 8.38 -1.67
N THR A 161 -10.10 7.34 -0.88
CA THR A 161 -9.94 5.95 -1.32
C THR A 161 -11.27 5.30 -1.74
N ARG A 162 -12.28 6.08 -2.14
CA ARG A 162 -13.61 5.57 -2.54
C ARG A 162 -13.55 4.50 -3.64
N TRP A 163 -12.49 4.47 -4.45
CA TRP A 163 -12.28 3.48 -5.51
C TRP A 163 -11.67 2.16 -5.04
N ALA A 164 -11.20 2.08 -3.79
CA ALA A 164 -10.41 0.96 -3.29
C ALA A 164 -11.22 -0.03 -2.43
N GLN A 165 -12.54 0.17 -2.34
CA GLN A 165 -13.49 -0.68 -1.62
C GLN A 165 -14.65 -1.18 -2.50
N SER A 166 -14.37 -1.97 -3.53
CA SER A 166 -15.40 -2.83 -4.15
C SER A 166 -15.19 -4.33 -3.89
N ASN A 167 -14.42 -4.69 -2.87
CA ASN A 167 -14.07 -6.10 -2.58
C ASN A 167 -14.94 -6.77 -1.50
N ASN A 168 -16.16 -6.27 -1.27
CA ASN A 168 -17.18 -7.05 -0.55
C ASN A 168 -18.28 -7.61 -1.48
N GLU A 169 -18.09 -7.52 -2.80
CA GLU A 169 -18.88 -8.32 -3.76
C GLU A 169 -18.11 -9.59 -4.13
N PRO A 170 -18.75 -10.77 -4.10
CA PRO A 170 -18.12 -11.99 -4.57
C PRO A 170 -17.74 -11.85 -6.05
N LEU A 171 -16.52 -12.27 -6.37
CA LEU A 171 -15.96 -12.32 -7.73
C LEU A 171 -17.02 -12.79 -8.75
N ARG A 172 -17.56 -11.86 -9.56
CA ARG A 172 -18.24 -12.26 -10.78
C ARG A 172 -17.18 -12.79 -11.73
N ALA A 173 -17.16 -14.12 -11.85
CA ALA A 173 -16.47 -14.80 -12.95
C ALA A 173 -16.94 -14.19 -14.27
N LYS A 174 -15.99 -13.69 -15.06
CA LYS A 174 -16.12 -13.58 -16.51
C LYS A 174 -15.15 -14.56 -17.12
#